data_AF-A0A4Y2D695-F1
#
_entry.id   AF-A0A4Y2D695-F1
#
_cell.length_a   1.000
_cell.length_b   1.000
_cell.length_c   1.000
_cell.angle_alpha   90.00
_cell.angle_beta   90.00
_cell.angle_gamma   90.00
#
_symmetry.space_group_name_H-M   'P 1'
#
loop_
_entity.id
_entity.type
_entity.pdbx_description
1 polymer ?
#
loop_
_entity_poly.entity_id
_entity_poly.type
_entity_poly.pdbx_seq_one_letter_code
_entity_poly.pdbx_strand_id
1 'polypeptide(L)'
;MPHLNKLKEKITKLQQKIYRISRATWGLKPEVIKEIYLRVIERMIFYGKEIWFKENVAMREKLFQIQRTGLLAIAKTYKTVSTFALNLLTGCPPIDIKIKEENEIWQQQLEIKNLEKFGISFNFDYVTKTK
;
A
#
# COMPACT_ATOMS: atom_id res chain seq x y z
N MET A 1 15.69 -0.87 -12.55
CA MET A 1 14.24 -0.65 -12.39
C MET A 1 13.88 0.82 -12.58
N PRO A 2 13.65 1.31 -13.82
CA PRO A 2 13.37 2.72 -14.08
C PRO A 2 12.02 3.22 -13.54
N HIS A 3 10.98 2.38 -13.62
CA HIS A 3 9.61 2.74 -13.20
C HIS A 3 9.54 3.11 -11.71
N LEU A 4 9.99 2.21 -10.82
CA LEU A 4 9.91 2.43 -9.36
C LEU A 4 10.74 3.64 -8.89
N ASN A 5 11.85 3.97 -9.58
CA ASN A 5 12.60 5.19 -9.29
C ASN A 5 11.76 6.45 -9.61
N LYS A 6 11.11 6.52 -10.78
CA LYS A 6 10.20 7.64 -11.15
C LYS A 6 8.99 7.73 -10.20
N LEU A 7 8.45 6.60 -9.77
CA LEU A 7 7.37 6.53 -8.79
C LEU A 7 7.80 7.05 -7.41
N LYS A 8 8.96 6.63 -6.90
CA LYS A 8 9.57 7.13 -5.66
C LYS A 8 9.72 8.66 -5.69
N GLU A 9 10.19 9.21 -6.80
CA GLU A 9 10.36 10.66 -6.97
C GLU A 9 9.03 11.42 -6.89
N LYS A 10 8.00 10.97 -7.63
CA LYS A 10 6.65 11.55 -7.59
C LYS A 10 6.06 11.52 -6.17
N ILE A 11 6.14 10.36 -5.51
CA ILE A 11 5.61 10.17 -4.15
C ILE A 11 6.38 11.02 -3.14
N THR A 12 7.70 11.12 -3.25
CA THR A 12 8.53 11.98 -2.38
C THR A 12 8.12 13.45 -2.51
N LYS A 13 7.92 13.95 -3.74
CA LYS A 13 7.45 15.32 -4.00
C LYS A 13 6.06 15.59 -3.43
N LEU A 14 5.16 14.60 -3.44
CA LEU A 14 3.83 14.68 -2.80
C LEU A 14 3.95 14.69 -1.26
N GLN A 15 4.70 13.75 -0.68
CA GLN A 15 4.92 13.64 0.77
C GLN A 15 5.57 14.90 1.35
N GLN A 16 6.52 15.53 0.64
CA GLN A 16 7.12 16.81 1.04
C GLN A 16 6.09 17.94 1.16
N LYS A 17 5.10 18.01 0.25
CA LYS A 17 4.00 18.99 0.33
C LYS A 17 3.11 18.70 1.54
N ILE A 18 2.68 17.45 1.72
CA ILE A 18 1.86 17.02 2.88
C ILE A 18 2.58 17.35 4.20
N TYR A 19 3.87 17.03 4.30
CA TYR A 19 4.69 17.27 5.49
C TYR A 19 4.91 18.76 5.80
N ARG A 20 4.93 19.63 4.78
CA ARG A 20 4.96 21.09 5.00
C ARG A 20 3.65 21.59 5.61
N ILE A 21 2.51 21.02 5.23
CA ILE A 21 1.17 21.42 5.72
C ILE A 21 0.90 20.80 7.11
N SER A 22 1.31 19.56 7.37
CA SER A 22 1.06 18.86 8.64
C SER A 22 1.90 19.32 9.84
N ARG A 23 2.92 20.16 9.58
CA ARG A 23 3.80 20.77 10.60
C ARG A 23 3.35 22.13 11.13
N ALA A 24 2.35 22.77 10.52
CA ALA A 24 1.78 24.00 11.07
C ALA A 24 1.08 23.75 12.41
N THR A 25 0.99 24.75 13.28
CA THR A 25 0.31 24.66 14.59
C THR A 25 -1.17 24.27 14.44
N TRP A 26 -1.80 24.75 13.36
CA TRP A 26 -3.15 24.41 12.91
C TRP A 26 -3.13 23.46 11.69
N GLY A 27 -2.09 22.64 11.57
CA GLY A 27 -1.87 21.74 10.44
C GLY A 27 -2.71 20.47 10.49
N LEU A 28 -2.59 19.65 9.45
CA LEU A 28 -3.36 18.40 9.31
C LEU A 28 -3.18 17.45 10.51
N LYS A 29 -4.30 16.91 11.00
CA LYS A 29 -4.31 15.86 12.03
C LYS A 29 -3.79 14.51 11.47
N PRO A 30 -3.20 13.63 12.30
CA PRO A 30 -2.63 12.35 11.84
C PRO A 30 -3.58 11.47 11.04
N GLU A 31 -4.87 11.47 11.38
CA GLU A 31 -5.90 10.61 10.80
C GLU A 31 -6.16 10.99 9.34
N VAL A 32 -6.23 12.30 9.05
CA VAL A 32 -6.38 12.83 7.69
C VAL A 32 -5.13 12.52 6.85
N ILE A 33 -3.93 12.51 7.46
CA ILE A 33 -2.69 12.15 6.78
C ILE A 33 -2.67 10.64 6.48
N LYS A 34 -3.17 9.79 7.40
CA LYS A 34 -3.35 8.34 7.17
C LYS A 34 -4.34 8.09 6.04
N GLU A 35 -5.45 8.82 6.01
CA GLU A 35 -6.44 8.73 4.94
C GLU A 35 -5.87 9.15 3.57
N ILE A 36 -5.13 10.26 3.49
CA ILE A 36 -4.43 10.68 2.26
C ILE A 36 -3.40 9.62 1.83
N TYR A 37 -2.69 9.00 2.77
CA TYR A 37 -1.75 7.92 2.46
C TYR A 37 -2.47 6.70 1.85
N LEU A 38 -3.55 6.21 2.45
CA LEU A 38 -4.31 5.05 1.95
C LEU A 38 -5.08 5.35 0.65
N ARG A 39 -5.69 6.54 0.51
CA ARG A 39 -6.46 6.90 -0.68
C ARG A 39 -5.58 7.30 -1.88
N VAL A 40 -4.41 7.91 -1.64
CA VAL A 40 -3.56 8.48 -2.71
C VAL A 40 -2.23 7.77 -2.85
N ILE A 41 -1.40 7.75 -1.80
CA ILE A 41 -0.02 7.24 -1.91
C ILE A 41 -0.01 5.72 -2.15
N GLU A 42 -0.85 4.97 -1.44
CA GLU A 42 -1.00 3.54 -1.64
C GLU A 42 -1.55 3.25 -3.05
N ARG A 43 -2.63 3.92 -3.48
CA ARG A 43 -3.17 3.75 -4.85
C ARG A 43 -2.18 4.11 -5.96
N MET A 44 -1.32 5.11 -5.76
CA MET A 44 -0.20 5.42 -6.67
C MET A 44 0.84 4.30 -6.75
N ILE A 45 1.05 3.54 -5.66
CA ILE A 45 1.98 2.41 -5.64
C ILE A 45 1.35 1.17 -6.27
N PHE A 46 0.08 0.86 -5.95
CA PHE A 46 -0.61 -0.32 -6.43
C PHE A 46 -0.96 -0.26 -7.93
N TYR A 47 -0.84 0.90 -8.58
CA TYR A 47 -1.08 1.06 -10.01
C TYR A 47 -0.17 0.14 -10.85
N GLY A 48 -0.78 -0.80 -11.59
CA GLY A 48 -0.10 -1.73 -12.48
C GLY A 48 0.88 -2.67 -11.78
N LYS A 49 0.69 -2.93 -10.48
CA LYS A 49 1.49 -3.84 -9.64
C LYS A 49 1.69 -5.20 -10.31
N GLU A 50 0.69 -5.68 -11.03
CA GLU A 50 0.64 -6.95 -11.75
C GLU A 50 1.72 -7.05 -12.85
N ILE A 51 2.15 -5.90 -13.38
CA ILE A 51 3.07 -5.79 -14.51
C ILE A 51 4.51 -5.55 -14.05
N TRP A 52 4.72 -4.73 -13.01
CA TRP A 52 6.06 -4.31 -12.58
C TRP A 52 6.56 -4.98 -11.29
N PHE A 53 5.68 -5.51 -10.43
CA PHE A 53 6.09 -6.17 -9.18
C PHE A 53 6.76 -7.51 -9.48
N LYS A 54 7.88 -7.79 -8.78
CA LYS A 54 8.58 -9.07 -8.81
C LYS A 54 9.15 -9.33 -7.42
N GLU A 55 9.02 -10.55 -6.92
CA GLU A 55 9.47 -10.93 -5.58
C GLU A 55 11.01 -10.97 -5.53
N ASN A 56 11.61 -9.85 -5.12
CA ASN A 56 13.05 -9.62 -5.09
C ASN A 56 13.37 -8.68 -3.91
N VAL A 57 14.45 -8.98 -3.16
CA VAL A 57 14.87 -8.20 -1.98
C VAL A 57 15.06 -6.71 -2.32
N ALA A 58 15.73 -6.39 -3.43
CA ALA A 58 15.98 -5.01 -3.86
C ALA A 58 14.71 -4.28 -4.35
N MET A 59 13.64 -5.00 -4.67
CA MET A 59 12.30 -4.42 -4.89
C MET A 59 11.66 -4.09 -3.54
N ARG A 60 11.65 -5.06 -2.61
CA ARG A 60 11.08 -4.97 -1.25
C ARG A 60 11.67 -3.78 -0.48
N GLU A 61 12.99 -3.65 -0.46
CA GLU A 61 13.70 -2.54 0.19
C GLU A 61 13.30 -1.17 -0.38
N LYS A 62 13.16 -1.06 -1.71
CA LYS A 62 12.72 0.19 -2.35
C LYS A 62 11.28 0.53 -2.03
N LEU A 63 10.40 -0.47 -1.96
CA LEU A 63 9.02 -0.29 -1.51
C LEU A 63 8.96 0.18 -0.05
N PHE A 64 9.76 -0.41 0.84
CA PHE A 64 9.89 0.10 2.22
C PHE A 64 10.44 1.53 2.28
N GLN A 65 11.39 1.92 1.43
CA GLN A 65 11.86 3.31 1.36
C GLN A 65 10.75 4.31 0.94
N ILE A 66 9.81 3.89 0.08
CA ILE A 66 8.68 4.72 -0.39
C ILE A 66 7.54 4.77 0.64
N GLN A 67 7.27 3.64 1.29
CA GLN A 67 6.29 3.53 2.38
C GLN A 67 6.73 4.35 3.60
N ARG A 68 7.98 4.16 4.05
CA ARG A 68 8.56 4.80 5.26
C ARG A 68 8.40 6.32 5.28
N THR A 69 8.61 7.00 4.16
CA THR A 69 8.49 8.46 4.08
C THR A 69 7.04 8.96 4.20
N GLY A 70 6.05 8.10 3.91
CA GLY A 70 4.64 8.37 4.20
C GLY A 70 4.30 8.10 5.66
N LEU A 71 4.72 6.96 6.21
CA LEU A 71 4.43 6.58 7.60
C LEU A 71 5.04 7.55 8.63
N LEU A 72 6.24 8.08 8.36
CA LEU A 72 6.84 9.15 9.17
C LEU A 72 5.97 10.42 9.24
N ALA A 73 5.22 10.75 8.17
CA ALA A 73 4.33 11.90 8.15
C ALA A 73 3.00 11.65 8.89
N ILE A 74 2.54 10.39 8.94
CA ILE A 74 1.37 9.97 9.74
C ILE A 74 1.72 9.98 11.23
N ALA A 75 2.76 9.23 11.62
CA ALA A 75 3.14 9.05 13.03
C ALA A 75 3.76 10.32 13.66
N LYS A 76 4.19 11.30 12.84
CA LYS A 76 4.90 12.53 13.25
C LYS A 76 6.16 12.28 14.10
N THR A 77 6.78 11.10 13.95
CA THR A 77 7.97 10.65 14.71
C THR A 77 9.31 11.03 14.08
N TYR A 78 10.39 10.89 14.85
CA TYR A 78 11.77 11.05 14.37
C TYR A 78 12.14 10.09 13.24
N LYS A 79 13.06 10.53 12.35
CA LYS A 79 13.55 9.76 11.19
C LYS A 79 14.32 8.48 11.56
N THR A 80 14.64 8.27 12.84
CA THR A 80 15.40 7.12 13.38
C THR A 80 14.53 5.91 13.73
N VAL A 81 13.22 6.06 13.93
CA VAL A 81 12.30 4.96 14.31
C VAL A 81 12.32 3.84 13.25
N SER A 82 12.38 2.57 13.65
CA SER A 82 12.45 1.45 12.69
C SER A 82 11.21 1.37 11.79
N THR A 83 11.35 0.89 10.56
CA THR A 83 10.20 0.82 9.61
C THR A 83 9.12 -0.14 10.11
N PHE A 84 9.50 -1.22 10.80
CA PHE A 84 8.56 -2.14 11.43
C PHE A 84 7.76 -1.48 12.57
N ALA A 85 8.42 -0.69 13.42
CA ALA A 85 7.72 0.09 14.46
C ALA A 85 6.79 1.14 13.86
N LEU A 86 7.14 1.76 12.72
CA LEU A 86 6.24 2.68 12.00
C LEU A 86 4.99 1.98 11.47
N ASN A 87 5.11 0.77 10.91
CA ASN A 87 3.96 -0.02 10.45
C ASN A 87 2.99 -0.30 11.62
N LEU A 88 3.53 -0.70 12.78
CA LEU A 88 2.76 -0.96 13.99
C LEU A 88 2.08 0.31 14.53
N LEU A 89 2.85 1.38 14.76
CA LEU A 89 2.35 2.65 15.31
C LEU A 89 1.33 3.35 14.40
N THR A 90 1.43 3.20 13.08
CA THR A 90 0.45 3.74 12.14
C THR A 90 -0.76 2.84 11.91
N GLY A 91 -0.69 1.56 12.31
CA GLY A 91 -1.68 0.55 11.95
C GLY A 91 -1.82 0.41 10.43
N CYS A 92 -0.70 0.26 9.74
CA CYS A 92 -0.60 0.07 8.29
C CYS A 92 0.28 -1.17 7.99
N PRO A 93 -0.17 -2.12 7.16
CA PRO A 93 0.61 -3.32 6.86
C PRO A 93 1.86 -3.01 6.01
N PRO A 94 2.89 -3.88 6.06
CA PRO A 94 4.00 -3.84 5.10
C PRO A 94 3.49 -3.92 3.66
N ILE A 95 3.89 -2.96 2.82
CA ILE A 95 3.29 -2.79 1.48
C ILE A 95 3.64 -3.91 0.49
N ASP A 96 4.77 -4.58 0.71
CA ASP A 96 5.20 -5.77 -0.01
C ASP A 96 4.30 -6.99 0.26
N ILE A 97 3.84 -7.17 1.51
CA ILE A 97 2.90 -8.22 1.88
C ILE A 97 1.54 -7.95 1.23
N LYS A 98 1.02 -6.71 1.35
CA LYS A 98 -0.29 -6.36 0.79
C LYS A 98 -0.33 -6.40 -0.76
N ILE A 99 0.77 -6.06 -1.44
CA ILE A 99 0.88 -6.25 -2.89
C ILE A 99 0.82 -7.74 -3.24
N LYS A 100 1.47 -8.61 -2.46
CA LYS A 100 1.44 -10.07 -2.68
C LYS A 100 0.03 -10.64 -2.47
N GLU A 101 -0.59 -10.35 -1.33
CA GLU A 101 -1.98 -10.71 -0.99
C GLU A 101 -2.98 -10.29 -2.09
N GLU A 102 -3.01 -9.01 -2.47
CA GLU A 102 -3.95 -8.57 -3.51
C GLU A 102 -3.60 -9.08 -4.92
N ASN A 103 -2.38 -9.56 -5.17
CA ASN A 103 -2.01 -10.21 -6.43
C ASN A 103 -2.47 -11.68 -6.45
N GLU A 104 -2.36 -12.38 -5.33
CA GLU A 104 -2.86 -13.76 -5.17
C GLU A 104 -4.38 -13.81 -5.32
N ILE A 105 -5.11 -12.86 -4.71
CA ILE A 105 -6.56 -12.67 -4.90
C ILE A 105 -6.90 -12.39 -6.38
N TRP A 106 -6.07 -11.64 -7.10
CA TRP A 106 -6.30 -11.33 -8.51
C TRP A 106 -6.13 -12.56 -9.42
N GLN A 107 -5.16 -13.43 -9.14
CA GLN A 107 -5.02 -14.71 -9.87
C GLN A 107 -6.23 -15.62 -9.64
N GLN A 108 -6.68 -15.77 -8.39
CA GLN A 108 -7.90 -16.54 -8.06
C GLN A 108 -9.14 -16.00 -8.80
N GLN A 109 -9.28 -14.68 -8.92
CA GLN A 109 -10.36 -14.06 -9.69
C GLN A 109 -10.27 -14.30 -11.20
N LEU A 110 -9.07 -14.50 -11.76
CA LEU A 110 -8.90 -14.90 -13.16
C LEU A 110 -9.23 -16.38 -13.36
N GLU A 111 -8.80 -17.25 -12.45
CA GLU A 111 -9.11 -18.69 -12.47
C GLU A 111 -10.62 -18.92 -12.40
N ILE A 112 -11.33 -18.27 -11.48
CA ILE A 112 -12.79 -18.32 -11.37
C ILE A 112 -13.47 -17.89 -12.68
N LYS A 113 -13.07 -16.74 -13.27
CA LYS A 113 -13.65 -16.26 -14.55
C LYS A 113 -13.37 -17.18 -15.73
N ASN A 114 -12.25 -17.89 -15.72
CA ASN A 114 -11.96 -18.92 -16.73
C ASN A 114 -12.87 -20.14 -16.52
N LEU A 115 -13.09 -20.60 -15.28
CA LEU A 115 -13.98 -21.71 -14.94
C LEU A 115 -15.46 -21.40 -15.27
N GLU A 116 -15.94 -20.20 -14.94
CA GLU A 116 -17.27 -19.70 -15.33
C GLU A 116 -17.46 -19.76 -16.85
N LYS A 117 -16.44 -19.39 -17.62
CA LYS A 117 -16.44 -19.45 -19.09
C LYS A 117 -16.46 -20.87 -19.65
N PHE A 118 -16.02 -21.87 -18.88
CA PHE A 118 -16.18 -23.30 -19.19
C PHE A 118 -17.52 -23.87 -18.69
N GLY A 119 -18.43 -23.04 -18.16
CA GLY A 119 -19.74 -23.45 -17.65
C GLY A 119 -19.74 -23.99 -16.22
N ILE A 120 -18.63 -23.86 -15.49
CA ILE A 120 -18.50 -24.32 -14.11
C ILE A 120 -18.80 -23.15 -13.17
N SER A 121 -20.06 -23.02 -12.74
CA SER A 121 -20.46 -22.05 -11.72
C SER A 121 -20.16 -22.55 -10.30
N PHE A 122 -19.28 -21.86 -9.59
CA PHE A 122 -19.09 -22.08 -8.16
C PHE A 122 -20.17 -21.37 -7.35
N ASN A 123 -21.15 -22.12 -6.84
CA ASN A 123 -22.14 -21.59 -5.91
C ASN A 123 -21.47 -21.39 -4.55
N PHE A 124 -20.97 -20.18 -4.30
CA PHE A 124 -20.32 -19.84 -3.04
C PHE A 124 -21.39 -19.50 -1.98
N ASP A 125 -22.11 -20.54 -1.53
CA ASP A 125 -23.13 -20.45 -0.48
C ASP A 125 -22.46 -20.30 0.91
N TYR A 126 -21.91 -19.13 1.20
CA TYR A 126 -21.34 -18.81 2.52
C TYR A 126 -22.46 -18.60 3.54
N VAL A 127 -23.06 -19.72 3.98
CA VAL A 127 -24.07 -19.81 5.02
C VAL A 127 -23.69 -18.93 6.20
N THR A 128 -24.44 -17.84 6.41
CA THR A 128 -24.27 -16.86 7.49
C THR A 128 -24.74 -17.41 8.85
N LYS A 129 -24.24 -18.60 9.20
CA LYS A 129 -24.51 -19.26 10.47
C LYS A 129 -23.74 -18.58 11.59
N THR A 130 -24.50 -17.85 12.41
CA THR A 130 -24.18 -17.43 13.79
C THR A 130 -23.02 -16.43 13.95
N LYS A 131 -23.14 -15.38 14.77
CA LYS A 131 -24.15 -15.07 15.80
C LYS A 131 -24.48 -13.58 15.79
#